data_AF-W1P529-F1
#
_entry.id   AF-W1P529-F1
#
_cell.length_a   1.000
_cell.length_b   1.000
_cell.length_c   1.000
_cell.angle_alpha   90.00
_cell.angle_beta   90.00
_cell.angle_gamma   90.00
#
_symmetry.space_group_name_H-M   'P 1'
#
loop_
_entity.id
_entity.type
_entity.pdbx_description
1 polymer ?
#
loop_
_entity_poly.entity_id
_entity_poly.type
_entity_poly.pdbx_seq_one_letter_code
_entity_poly.pdbx_strand_id
1 'polypeptide(L)' 'MIGKKKVILEYDNIVSDDKKQPLVEITNIFNVRPVPAPHGFSIYEEVDAFCNNGWWASVIIKVNAERPKYIMYL' A
#
# COMPACT_ATOMS: atom_id res chain seq x y z
N MET A 1 -13.75 28.74 -2.34
CA MET A 1 -13.93 27.29 -2.08
C MET A 1 -13.17 26.54 -3.16
N ILE A 2 -12.02 25.93 -2.82
CA ILE A 2 -11.28 25.10 -3.78
C ILE A 2 -12.11 23.82 -4.00
N GLY A 3 -12.60 23.62 -5.22
CA GLY A 3 -13.45 22.48 -5.58
C GLY A 3 -12.73 21.17 -5.27
N LYS A 4 -13.37 20.30 -4.48
CA LYS A 4 -12.88 18.95 -4.19
C LYS A 4 -12.92 18.13 -5.49
N LYS A 5 -11.82 18.09 -6.24
CA LYS A 5 -11.68 17.23 -7.43
C LYS A 5 -11.81 15.78 -6.95
N LYS A 6 -12.85 15.09 -7.43
CA LYS A 6 -13.09 13.68 -7.14
C LYS A 6 -12.68 12.82 -8.32
N VAL A 7 -12.31 11.59 -8.04
CA VAL A 7 -12.00 10.55 -9.03
C VAL A 7 -12.73 9.27 -8.67
N ILE A 8 -12.99 8.45 -9.68
CA ILE A 8 -13.49 7.08 -9.53
C ILE A 8 -12.30 6.17 -9.75
N LEU A 9 -12.08 5.21 -8.86
CA LEU A 9 -11.05 4.19 -8.99
C LEU A 9 -11.62 2.80 -8.74
N GLU A 10 -10.96 1.80 -9.29
CA GLU A 10 -11.19 0.38 -9.07
C GLU A 10 -9.96 -0.19 -8.35
N TYR A 11 -10.17 -0.94 -7.27
CA TYR A 11 -9.08 -1.50 -6.47
C TYR A 11 -8.58 -2.83 -7.03
N ASP A 12 -7.27 -3.00 -7.19
CA ASP A 12 -6.68 -4.25 -7.71
C ASP A 12 -6.90 -5.47 -6.79
N ASN A 13 -6.82 -5.28 -5.47
CA ASN A 13 -6.80 -6.37 -4.49
C ASN A 13 -7.98 -6.36 -3.49
N ILE A 14 -8.84 -5.34 -3.56
CA ILE A 14 -10.02 -5.21 -2.68
C ILE A 14 -11.26 -5.51 -3.51
N VAL A 15 -12.09 -6.41 -3.03
CA VAL A 15 -13.34 -6.82 -3.71
C VAL A 15 -14.55 -6.20 -3.05
N SER A 16 -15.65 -6.10 -3.80
CA SER A 16 -16.97 -5.73 -3.27
C SER A 16 -17.46 -6.70 -2.19
N ASP A 17 -18.45 -6.29 -1.41
CA ASP A 17 -19.03 -7.09 -0.31
C ASP A 17 -19.56 -8.46 -0.79
N ASP A 18 -20.08 -8.53 -2.01
CA ASP A 18 -20.54 -9.77 -2.64
C ASP A 18 -19.41 -10.64 -3.20
N LYS A 19 -18.16 -10.13 -3.16
CA LYS A 19 -16.91 -10.77 -3.59
C LYS A 19 -16.88 -11.14 -5.08
N LYS A 20 -17.72 -10.53 -5.91
CA LYS A 20 -17.82 -10.88 -7.34
C LYS A 20 -16.95 -10.04 -8.24
N GLN A 21 -16.58 -8.84 -7.79
CA GLN A 21 -15.86 -7.86 -8.60
C GLN A 21 -14.92 -7.03 -7.72
N PRO A 22 -13.90 -6.40 -8.32
CA PRO A 22 -13.14 -5.34 -7.67
C PRO A 22 -14.04 -4.28 -7.04
N LEU A 23 -13.62 -3.73 -5.90
CA LEU A 23 -14.30 -2.61 -5.27
C LEU A 23 -14.07 -1.35 -6.11
N VAL A 24 -15.14 -0.59 -6.37
CA VAL A 24 -15.08 0.72 -7.02
C VAL A 24 -15.44 1.81 -6.00
N GLU A 25 -14.63 2.86 -5.91
CA GLU A 25 -14.82 3.95 -4.95
C GLU A 25 -14.70 5.33 -5.60
N ILE A 26 -15.47 6.30 -5.09
CA ILE A 26 -15.30 7.73 -5.40
C ILE A 26 -14.52 8.40 -4.27
N THR A 27 -13.29 8.83 -4.54
CA THR A 27 -12.43 9.49 -3.54
C THR A 27 -11.95 10.87 -3.99
N ASN A 28 -11.26 11.60 -3.11
CA ASN A 28 -10.64 12.89 -3.44
C ASN A 28 -9.31 12.65 -4.15
N ILE A 29 -8.98 13.47 -5.16
CA ILE A 29 -7.69 13.36 -5.89
C ILE A 29 -6.48 13.41 -4.95
N PHE A 30 -6.57 14.08 -3.80
CA PHE A 30 -5.48 14.14 -2.82
C PHE A 30 -5.18 12.80 -2.12
N ASN A 31 -6.08 11.82 -2.21
CA ASN A 31 -5.88 10.47 -1.67
C ASN A 31 -5.22 9.52 -2.68
N VAL A 32 -4.92 9.98 -3.90
CA VAL A 32 -4.38 9.14 -4.98
C VAL A 32 -2.96 9.60 -5.30
N ARG A 33 -2.03 8.65 -5.45
CA ARG A 33 -0.65 8.89 -5.87
C ARG A 33 -0.23 7.93 -6.99
N PRO A 34 0.73 8.30 -7.87
CA PRO A 34 1.40 7.33 -8.73
C PRO A 34 2.09 6.22 -7.94
N VAL A 35 2.34 5.08 -8.58
CA VAL A 35 3.08 3.96 -7.98
C VAL A 35 4.51 4.43 -7.65
N PRO A 36 5.00 4.22 -6.41
CA PRO A 36 6.36 4.64 -6.04
C PRO A 36 7.42 3.85 -6.82
N ALA A 37 8.56 4.47 -7.08
CA ALA A 37 9.68 3.80 -7.72
C ALA A 37 10.30 2.76 -6.76
N PRO A 38 10.81 1.62 -7.28
CA PRO A 38 11.49 0.63 -6.45
C PRO A 38 12.80 1.20 -5.88
N HIS A 39 13.11 0.83 -4.64
CA HIS A 39 14.34 1.19 -3.93
C HIS A 39 14.85 -0.01 -3.12
N GLY A 40 16.12 0.02 -2.71
CA GLY A 40 16.70 -0.97 -1.79
C GLY A 40 16.35 -0.64 -0.35
N PHE A 41 16.40 -1.65 0.53
CA PHE A 41 16.01 -1.53 1.93
C PHE A 41 17.18 -1.67 2.90
N SER A 42 17.10 -0.98 4.04
CA SER A 42 18.08 -1.02 5.14
C SER A 42 17.42 -1.41 6.47
N ILE A 43 18.22 -1.88 7.43
CA ILE A 43 17.72 -2.09 8.80
C ILE A 43 17.26 -0.75 9.41
N TYR A 44 16.16 -0.77 10.17
CA TYR A 44 15.49 0.39 10.77
C TYR A 44 14.86 1.39 9.79
N GLU A 45 14.82 1.07 8.50
CA GLU A 45 14.07 1.84 7.51
C GLU A 45 12.56 1.66 7.70
N GLU A 46 11.81 2.76 7.57
CA GLU A 46 10.36 2.74 7.45
C GLU A 46 9.99 2.31 6.03
N VAL A 47 9.23 1.23 5.92
CA VAL A 47 8.87 0.61 4.65
C VAL A 47 7.38 0.26 4.63
N ASP A 48 6.83 0.19 3.44
CA ASP A 48 5.48 -0.30 3.22
C ASP A 48 5.52 -1.84 3.04
N ALA A 49 4.83 -2.57 3.93
CA ALA A 49 4.67 -4.02 3.85
C ALA A 49 3.32 -4.36 3.21
N PHE A 50 3.32 -5.22 2.17
CA PHE A 50 2.07 -5.70 1.60
C PHE A 50 1.43 -6.77 2.50
N CYS A 51 0.29 -6.44 3.12
CA CYS A 51 -0.47 -7.31 4.01
C CYS A 51 -1.97 -7.02 3.87
N ASN A 52 -2.82 -8.05 3.99
CA ASN A 52 -4.28 -7.91 3.91
C ASN A 52 -4.74 -7.06 2.71
N ASN A 53 -4.19 -7.34 1.53
CA ASN A 53 -4.53 -6.70 0.25
C ASN A 53 -4.17 -5.20 0.15
N GLY A 54 -3.32 -4.68 1.04
CA GLY A 54 -2.86 -3.29 1.04
C GLY A 54 -1.40 -3.14 1.47
N TRP A 55 -0.89 -1.93 1.33
CA TRP A 55 0.44 -1.53 1.78
C TRP A 55 0.34 -0.82 3.14
N TRP A 56 1.04 -1.31 4.15
CA TRP A 56 1.00 -0.82 5.52
C TRP A 56 2.38 -0.34 5.97
N ALA A 57 2.43 0.85 6.57
CA ALA A 57 3.65 1.40 7.14
C ALA A 57 4.20 0.45 8.22
N SER A 58 5.49 0.18 8.17
CA SER A 58 6.18 -0.76 9.05
C SER A 58 7.66 -0.39 9.17
N VAL A 59 8.37 -1.00 10.11
CA VAL A 59 9.82 -0.78 10.27
C VAL A 59 10.57 -2.10 10.20
N ILE A 60 11.68 -2.14 9.43
CA ILE A 60 12.57 -3.30 9.37
C ILE A 60 13.34 -3.43 10.68
N ILE A 61 13.11 -4.49 11.44
CA ILE A 61 13.79 -4.73 12.73
C ILE A 61 14.89 -5.80 12.64
N LYS A 62 14.90 -6.62 11.58
CA LYS A 62 15.93 -7.64 11.36
C LYS A 62 16.06 -7.99 9.88
N VAL A 63 17.30 -8.18 9.44
CA VAL A 63 17.66 -8.76 8.14
C VAL A 63 18.16 -10.18 8.38
N ASN A 64 17.59 -11.17 7.69
CA ASN A 64 18.14 -12.52 7.72
C ASN A 64 19.31 -12.63 6.72
N ALA A 65 20.48 -13.09 7.17
CA ALA A 65 21.66 -13.22 6.33
C ALA A 65 21.56 -14.40 5.34
N GLU A 66 20.72 -15.40 5.62
CA GLU A 66 20.64 -16.63 4.81
C GLU A 66 19.65 -16.51 3.63
N ARG A 67 18.69 -15.58 3.70
CA ARG A 67 17.69 -15.30 2.65
C ARG A 67 17.28 -13.83 2.74
N PRO A 68 16.88 -13.16 1.64
CA PRO A 68 16.36 -11.79 1.67
C PRO A 68 14.95 -11.77 2.30
N LYS A 69 14.88 -12.08 3.59
CA LYS A 69 13.68 -12.00 4.44
C LYS A 69 13.94 -10.92 5.48
N TYR A 70 13.11 -9.89 5.44
CA TYR A 70 13.06 -8.85 6.45
C TYR A 70 11.98 -9.22 7.47
N ILE A 71 12.28 -9.02 8.75
CA ILE A 71 11.27 -9.06 9.81
C ILE A 71 10.87 -7.62 10.08
N MET A 72 9.57 -7.37 10.07
CA MET A 72 8.98 -6.05 10.19
C MET A 72 8.10 -5.97 11.43
N TYR A 73 8.02 -4.79 12.03
CA TYR A 73 7.05 -4.43 13.07
C TYR A 73 6.03 -3.47 12.45
N LEU A 74 4.74 -3.81 12.58
CA LEU A 74 3.58 -3.01 12.16
C LEU A 74 3.01 -2.26 13.36
#